data_AF-H0A9U2-F1
#
_entry.id   AF-H0A9U2-F1
#
_cell.length_a   1.000
_cell.length_b   1.000
_cell.length_c   1.000
_cell.angle_alpha   90.00
_cell.angle_beta   90.00
_cell.angle_gamma   90.00
#
_symmetry.space_group_name_H-M   'P 1'
#
loop_
_entity.id
_entity.type
_entity.pdbx_description
1 polymer ?
#
loop_
_entity_poly.entity_id
_entity_poly.type
_entity_poly.pdbx_seq_one_letter_code
_entity_poly.pdbx_strand_id
1 'polypeptide(L)' 'MKREDKLLEELEEIIDEGRRPSIELLSQELGWPPEDVHSVVNSLEKKGKVETYVKEVLGRKIRLLSLKR' A
#
# COMPACT_ATOMS: atom_id res chain seq x y z
N MET A 1 7.61 9.12 14.54
CA MET A 1 7.58 8.20 13.39
C MET A 1 7.14 8.97 12.15
N LYS A 2 7.81 8.84 11.00
CA LYS A 2 7.30 9.47 9.77
C LYS A 2 6.11 8.66 9.24
N ARG A 3 5.19 9.30 8.52
CA ARG A 3 4.05 8.61 7.89
C ARG A 3 4.51 7.48 6.95
N GLU A 4 5.64 7.69 6.26
CA GLU A 4 6.25 6.66 5.42
C GLU A 4 6.64 5.41 6.20
N ASP A 5 7.25 5.56 7.38
CA ASP A 5 7.67 4.44 8.22
C ASP A 5 6.45 3.65 8.72
N LYS A 6 5.39 4.37 9.14
CA LYS A 6 4.14 3.73 9.58
C LYS A 6 3.45 2.94 8.47
N LEU A 7 3.41 3.49 7.26
CA LEU A 7 2.81 2.79 6.13
C LEU A 7 3.63 1.56 5.74
N LEU A 8 4.96 1.65 5.79
CA LEU A 8 5.84 0.52 5.51
C LEU A 8 5.68 -0.60 6.53
N GLU A 9 5.66 -0.27 7.82
CA GLU A 9 5.45 -1.25 8.91
C GLU A 9 4.14 -2.01 8.73
N GLU A 10 3.03 -1.29 8.54
CA GLU A 10 1.72 -1.90 8.28
C GLU A 10 1.71 -2.73 6.99
N LEU A 11 2.35 -2.23 5.93
CA LEU A 11 2.45 -2.95 4.67
C LEU A 11 3.28 -4.23 4.79
N GLU A 12 4.36 -4.21 5.57
CA GLU A 12 5.19 -5.36 5.90
C GLU A 12 4.39 -6.41 6.67
N GLU A 13 3.67 -6.01 7.72
CA GLU A 13 2.81 -6.91 8.49
C GLU A 13 1.77 -7.61 7.61
N ILE A 14 1.02 -6.85 6.80
CA ILE A 14 -0.02 -7.41 5.93
C ILE A 14 0.58 -8.35 4.85
N ILE A 15 1.75 -8.02 4.32
CA ILE A 15 2.41 -8.85 3.30
C ILE A 15 2.99 -10.12 3.90
N ASP A 16 3.56 -10.05 5.11
CA ASP A 16 4.10 -11.22 5.81
C ASP A 16 2.99 -12.22 6.19
N GLU A 17 1.75 -11.75 6.37
CA GLU A 17 0.56 -12.60 6.48
C GLU A 17 0.10 -13.22 5.14
N GLY A 18 0.84 -13.00 4.05
CA GLY A 18 0.56 -13.54 2.72
C GLY A 18 -0.51 -12.77 1.96
N ARG A 19 -0.90 -11.58 2.41
CA ARG A 19 -1.86 -10.72 1.73
C ARG A 19 -1.14 -9.69 0.86
N ARG A 20 -1.90 -9.06 -0.04
CA ARG A 20 -1.41 -7.92 -0.84
C ARG A 20 -2.46 -6.83 -0.76
N PRO A 21 -2.23 -5.78 0.04
CA PRO A 21 -3.28 -4.82 0.33
C PRO A 21 -3.54 -3.93 -0.89
N SER A 22 -4.78 -3.43 -0.98
CA SER A 22 -5.12 -2.30 -1.81
C SER A 22 -4.92 -0.99 -1.04
N ILE A 23 -4.94 0.14 -1.75
CA ILE A 23 -4.92 1.47 -1.11
C ILE A 23 -6.10 1.65 -0.16
N GLU A 24 -7.29 1.18 -0.56
CA GLU A 24 -8.50 1.24 0.27
C GLU A 24 -8.34 0.46 1.57
N LEU A 25 -7.72 -0.73 1.52
CA LEU A 25 -7.47 -1.52 2.73
C LEU A 25 -6.49 -0.78 3.67
N LEU A 26 -5.37 -0.27 3.13
CA LEU A 26 -4.41 0.51 3.92
C LEU A 26 -5.03 1.78 4.52
N SER A 27 -5.94 2.42 3.80
CA SER A 27 -6.68 3.58 4.31
C SER A 27 -7.52 3.21 5.53
N GLN A 28 -8.20 2.06 5.49
CA GLN A 28 -8.99 1.55 6.60
C GLN A 28 -8.14 1.17 7.81
N GLU A 29 -7.05 0.41 7.60
CA GLU A 29 -6.16 -0.04 8.70
C GLU A 29 -5.44 1.14 9.37
N LEU A 30 -4.92 2.08 8.57
CA LEU A 30 -4.17 3.24 9.09
C LEU A 30 -5.08 4.35 9.64
N GLY A 31 -6.38 4.31 9.33
CA GLY A 31 -7.33 5.39 9.59
C GLY A 31 -6.98 6.68 8.84
N TRP A 32 -6.38 6.56 7.65
CA TRP A 32 -5.94 7.70 6.84
C TRP A 32 -6.86 7.92 5.65
N PRO A 33 -7.04 9.17 5.18
CA PRO A 33 -7.68 9.42 3.89
C PRO A 33 -6.96 8.66 2.76
N PRO A 34 -7.68 8.06 1.79
CA PRO A 34 -7.07 7.38 0.65
C PRO A 34 -6.07 8.26 -0.11
N GLU A 35 -6.29 9.57 -0.18
CA GLU A 35 -5.41 10.53 -0.84
C GLU A 35 -4.05 10.64 -0.14
N ASP A 36 -4.05 10.61 1.19
CA ASP A 36 -2.83 10.61 2.01
C ASP A 36 -2.05 9.32 1.81
N VAL A 37 -2.74 8.17 1.80
CA VAL A 37 -2.14 6.86 1.51
C VAL A 37 -1.52 6.88 0.10
N HIS A 38 -2.24 7.37 -0.90
CA HIS A 38 -1.72 7.53 -2.26
C HIS A 38 -0.45 8.39 -2.31
N SER A 39 -0.45 9.52 -1.62
CA SER A 39 0.70 10.43 -1.56
C SER A 39 1.94 9.74 -0.98
N VAL A 40 1.76 9.03 0.14
CA VAL A 40 2.84 8.30 0.83
C VAL A 40 3.35 7.13 -0.02
N VAL A 41 2.44 6.35 -0.61
CA VAL A 41 2.78 5.23 -1.50
C VAL A 41 3.57 5.71 -2.71
N ASN A 42 3.15 6.79 -3.35
CA ASN A 42 3.88 7.38 -4.48
C ASN A 42 5.29 7.85 -4.07
N SER A 43 5.45 8.38 -2.85
CA SER A 43 6.77 8.73 -2.29
C SER A 43 7.65 7.48 -2.13
N LEU A 44 7.09 6.41 -1.56
CA LEU A 44 7.80 5.14 -1.35
C LEU A 44 8.15 4.43 -2.66
N GLU A 45 7.28 4.52 -3.68
CA GLU A 45 7.49 3.98 -5.02
C GLU A 45 8.65 4.70 -5.71
N LYS A 46 8.69 6.05 -5.61
CA LYS A 46 9.84 6.85 -6.08
C LYS A 46 11.15 6.50 -5.37
N LYS A 47 11.09 6.13 -4.09
CA LYS A 47 12.24 5.67 -3.30
C LYS A 47 12.60 4.21 -3.58
N GLY A 48 11.83 3.50 -4.42
CA GLY A 48 12.06 2.10 -4.75
C GLY A 48 11.80 1.14 -3.59
N LYS A 49 10.98 1.53 -2.61
CA LYS A 49 10.63 0.69 -1.45
C LYS A 49 9.39 -0.17 -1.69
N VAL A 50 8.47 0.32 -2.50
CA VAL A 50 7.23 -0.39 -2.86
C VAL A 50 7.06 -0.37 -4.37
N GLU A 51 6.29 -1.32 -4.87
CA GLU A 51 5.79 -1.34 -6.23
C GLU A 51 4.27 -1.49 -6.22
N THR A 52 3.62 -0.90 -7.22
CA THR A 52 2.17 -1.04 -7.37
C THR A 52 1.83 -1.72 -8.70
N TYR A 53 0.79 -2.54 -8.67
CA TYR A 53 0.30 -3.21 -9.88
C TYR A 53 -1.22 -3.31 -9.84
N VAL A 54 -1.82 -3.50 -11.01
CA VAL A 54 -3.28 -3.56 -11.15
C VAL A 54 -3.71 -5.01 -11.34
N LYS A 55 -4.72 -5.43 -10.58
CA LYS A 55 -5.36 -6.75 -10.73
C LYS A 55 -6.85 -6.56 -10.99
N GLU A 56 -7.39 -7.30 -11.96
CA GLU A 56 -8.84 -7.33 -12.17
C GLU A 56 -9.48 -8.37 -11.24
N VAL A 57 -10.48 -7.95 -10.48
CA VAL A 57 -11.25 -8.78 -9.56
C VAL A 57 -12.72 -8.48 -9.78
N LEU A 58 -13.51 -9.48 -10.17
CA LEU A 58 -14.95 -9.35 -10.44
C LEU A 58 -15.29 -8.19 -11.41
N GLY A 59 -14.47 -8.03 -12.47
CA GLY A 59 -14.63 -6.97 -13.47
C GLY A 59 -14.22 -5.56 -13.00
N ARG A 60 -13.63 -5.43 -11.81
CA ARG A 60 -13.08 -4.17 -11.28
C ARG A 60 -11.57 -4.20 -11.24
N LYS A 61 -10.92 -3.14 -11.71
CA LYS A 61 -9.46 -2.97 -11.61
C LYS A 61 -9.11 -2.43 -10.22
N ILE A 62 -8.33 -3.20 -9.47
CA ILE A 62 -7.86 -2.86 -8.13
C ILE A 62 -6.36 -2.63 -8.18
N ARG A 63 -5.90 -1.50 -7.64
CA ARG A 63 -4.47 -1.23 -7.43
C ARG A 63 -4.03 -1.92 -6.15
N LEU A 64 -3.10 -2.86 -6.29
CA LEU A 64 -2.48 -3.60 -5.20
C LEU A 64 -1.05 -3.12 -5.00
N LEU A 65 -0.56 -3.31 -3.77
CA LEU A 65 0.80 -2.96 -3.37
C LEU A 65 1.63 -4.22 -3.10
N SER A 66 2.93 -4.11 -3.36
CA SER A 66 3.95 -5.09 -3.01
C SER A 66 5.20 -4.36 -2.53
N LEU A 67 5.99 -5.02 -1.68
CA LEU A 67 7.29 -4.52 -1.26
C LEU A 67 8.33 -4.85 -2.32
N LYS A 68 9.20 -3.88 -2.62
CA LYS A 68 10.32 -4.08 -3.53
C LYS A 68 11.53 -4.51 -2.68
N ARG A 69 11.82 -5.81 -2.68
CA ARG A 69 13.01 -6.40 -2.05
C ARG A 69 14.23 -6.33 -2.97
#